data_AF-A0A957XQL3-F1
#
_entry.id   AF-A0A957XQL3-F1
#
_cell.length_a   1.000
_cell.length_b   1.000
_cell.length_c   1.000
_cell.angle_alpha   90.00
_cell.angle_beta   90.00
_cell.angle_gamma   90.00
#
_symmetry.space_group_name_H-M   'P 1'
#
loop_
_entity.id
_entity.type
_entity.pdbx_description
1 polymer ?
#
loop_
_entity_poly.entity_id
_entity_poly.type
_entity_poly.pdbx_seq_one_letter_code
_entity_poly.pdbx_strand_id
1 'polypeptide(L)' 'QWDNPPQAGRYPTAAWREQDTVVDRYILKLNDGAPPGDYRLLVGMYNPASGERLPATVEDQPQPNNALELTTLSLTP' A
#
# COMPACT_ATOMS: atom_id res chain seq x y z
N GLN A 1 1.81 -10.34 1.46
CA GLN A 1 0.87 -9.20 1.32
C GLN A 1 0.33 -8.88 2.70
N TRP A 2 0.17 -7.60 3.01
CA TRP A 2 -0.49 -7.16 4.24
C TRP A 2 -1.72 -6.35 3.84
N ASP A 3 -2.89 -6.76 4.31
CA ASP A 3 -4.17 -6.17 3.94
C ASP A 3 -5.06 -6.02 5.18
N ASN A 4 -5.33 -4.78 5.57
CA ASN A 4 -6.18 -4.42 6.69
C ASN A 4 -6.65 -2.96 6.55
N PRO A 5 -7.75 -2.58 7.22
CA PRO A 5 -8.11 -1.18 7.37
C PRO A 5 -6.96 -0.38 8.02
N PRO A 6 -6.70 0.87 7.57
CA PRO A 6 -5.64 1.71 8.11
C PRO A 6 -5.70 1.86 9.63
N GLN A 7 -4.53 2.02 10.26
CA GLN A 7 -4.32 2.09 11.70
C GLN A 7 -4.97 0.93 12.47
N ALA A 8 -5.04 -0.26 11.87
CA ALA A 8 -5.79 -1.40 12.39
C ALA A 8 -7.27 -1.08 12.70
N GLY A 9 -7.89 -0.20 11.89
CA GLY A 9 -9.29 0.20 12.01
C GLY A 9 -9.58 1.25 13.09
N ARG A 10 -8.58 1.73 13.85
CA ARG A 10 -8.78 2.74 14.91
C ARG A 10 -9.22 4.10 14.39
N TYR A 11 -8.86 4.42 13.14
CA TYR A 11 -9.34 5.62 12.46
C TYR A 11 -9.89 5.26 11.07
N PRO A 12 -11.20 4.95 10.97
CA PRO A 12 -11.79 4.41 9.75
C PRO A 12 -11.73 5.41 8.61
N THR A 13 -11.56 4.91 7.39
CA THR A 13 -11.46 5.74 6.16
C THR A 13 -12.70 6.61 5.92
N ALA A 14 -13.87 6.21 6.41
CA ALA A 14 -15.09 7.00 6.34
C ALA A 14 -15.08 8.27 7.24
N ALA A 15 -14.15 8.36 8.19
CA ALA A 15 -13.99 9.51 9.08
C ALA A 15 -12.86 10.46 8.64
N TRP A 16 -12.17 10.14 7.55
CA TRP A 16 -11.11 10.97 7.00
C TRP A 16 -11.70 12.24 6.39
N ARG A 17 -10.95 13.33 6.50
CA ARG A 17 -11.20 14.59 5.83
C ARG A 17 -10.07 14.86 4.85
N GLU A 18 -10.37 15.70 3.86
CA GLU A 18 -9.31 16.24 3.00
C GLU A 18 -8.21 16.87 3.86
N GLN A 19 -6.96 16.66 3.45
CA GLN A 19 -5.75 17.13 4.14
C GLN A 19 -5.40 16.43 5.46
N ASP A 20 -6.18 15.44 5.92
CA ASP A 20 -5.78 14.63 7.07
C ASP A 20 -4.50 13.84 6.77
N THR A 21 -3.56 13.86 7.74
CA THR A 21 -2.39 12.98 7.71
C THR A 21 -2.62 11.78 8.60
N VAL A 22 -2.85 10.61 7.98
CA VAL A 22 -3.05 9.34 8.69
C VAL A 22 -1.76 8.55 8.70
N VAL A 23 -1.10 8.46 9.86
CA VAL A 23 0.14 7.70 10.02
C VAL A 23 -0.17 6.25 10.35
N ASP A 24 0.33 5.32 9.54
CA ASP A 24 0.24 3.87 9.79
C ASP A 24 1.64 3.24 9.73
N ARG A 25 1.84 2.14 10.46
CA ARG A 25 3.15 1.46 10.56
C ARG A 25 3.02 -0.01 10.26
N TYR A 26 3.82 -0.47 9.31
CA TYR A 26 3.88 -1.85 8.86
C TYR A 26 5.29 -2.41 9.06
N ILE A 27 5.38 -3.64 9.57
CA ILE A 27 6.62 -4.40 9.64
C ILE A 27 6.58 -5.45 8.54
N LEU A 28 7.41 -5.26 7.51
CA LEU A 28 7.54 -6.21 6.42
C LEU A 28 8.63 -7.22 6.77
N LYS A 29 8.23 -8.47 6.97
CA LYS A 29 9.17 -9.58 7.11
C LYS A 29 9.36 -10.24 5.75
N LEU A 30 10.60 -10.31 5.30
CA LEU A 30 10.98 -11.13 4.16
C LEU A 30 11.17 -12.58 4.65
N ASN A 31 10.74 -13.54 3.85
CA ASN A 31 11.00 -14.95 4.16
C ASN A 31 12.49 -15.25 3.95
N ASP A 32 13.07 -16.07 4.83
CA ASP A 32 14.51 -16.43 4.78
C ASP A 32 14.94 -17.12 3.47
N GLY A 33 13.99 -17.66 2.71
CA GLY A 33 14.20 -18.25 1.39
C GLY A 33 13.73 -17.38 0.22
N ALA A 34 13.51 -16.08 0.42
CA ALA A 34 13.12 -15.17 -0.66
C ALA A 34 14.21 -15.17 -1.74
N PRO A 35 13.89 -15.47 -3.02
CA PRO A 35 14.87 -15.46 -4.08
C PRO A 35 15.54 -14.09 -4.24
N PRO A 36 16.83 -14.03 -4.60
CA PRO A 36 17.47 -12.79 -5.00
C PRO A 36 16.72 -12.11 -6.15
N GLY A 37 16.71 -10.79 -6.17
CA GLY A 37 16.03 -9.98 -7.18
C GLY A 37 15.43 -8.70 -6.62
N ASP A 38 14.75 -7.95 -7.49
CA ASP A 38 14.11 -6.69 -7.16
C ASP A 38 12.64 -6.88 -6.79
N TYR A 39 12.26 -6.37 -5.63
CA TYR A 39 10.92 -6.42 -5.08
C TYR A 39 10.36 -5.01 -4.96
N ARG A 40 9.27 -4.74 -5.66
CA ARG A 40 8.58 -3.44 -5.60
C ARG A 40 7.58 -3.44 -4.44
N LEU A 41 7.69 -2.42 -3.59
CA LEU A 41 6.73 -2.19 -2.52
C LEU A 41 5.64 -1.25 -3.01
N LEU A 42 4.43 -1.79 -3.17
CA LEU A 42 3.24 -1.06 -3.60
C LEU A 42 2.26 -0.88 -2.43
N VAL A 43 1.59 0.27 -2.38
CA VAL A 43 0.44 0.52 -1.50
C VAL A 43 -0.75 1.00 -2.32
N GLY A 44 -1.95 0.59 -1.95
CA GLY A 44 -3.17 1.01 -2.64
C GLY A 44 -4.41 0.66 -1.84
N MET A 45 -5.54 1.24 -2.25
CA MET A 45 -6.85 1.01 -1.65
C MET A 45 -7.76 0.30 -2.63
N TYR A 46 -8.75 -0.41 -2.11
CA TYR A 46 -9.77 -1.08 -2.91
C TYR A 46 -11.11 -1.03 -2.18
N ASN A 47 -12.21 -1.22 -2.91
CA ASN A 47 -13.51 -1.40 -2.32
C ASN A 47 -13.60 -2.82 -1.71
N PRO A 48 -13.76 -2.99 -0.39
CA PRO A 48 -13.71 -4.30 0.25
C PRO A 48 -14.88 -5.22 -0.14
N ALA A 49 -16.00 -4.68 -0.62
CA ALA A 49 -17.15 -5.49 -1.03
C ALA A 49 -16.98 -6.08 -2.44
N SER A 50 -16.36 -5.33 -3.37
CA SER A 50 -16.17 -5.77 -4.75
C SER A 50 -14.76 -6.29 -5.06
N GLY A 51 -13.76 -5.93 -4.25
CA GLY A 51 -12.36 -6.19 -4.53
C GLY A 51 -11.74 -5.22 -5.56
N GLU A 52 -12.51 -4.27 -6.10
CA GLU A 52 -12.04 -3.35 -7.13
C GLU A 52 -11.08 -2.32 -6.56
N ARG A 53 -9.89 -2.17 -7.19
CA ARG A 53 -8.90 -1.16 -6.79
C ARG A 53 -9.39 0.25 -7.10
N LEU A 54 -9.31 1.12 -6.11
CA LEU A 54 -9.61 2.53 -6.27
C LEU A 54 -8.48 3.24 -7.02
N PRO A 55 -8.78 4.21 -7.91
CA PRO A 55 -7.74 4.98 -8.58
C PRO A 55 -6.74 5.62 -7.60
N ALA A 56 -5.46 5.56 -7.95
CA ALA A 56 -4.40 6.25 -7.23
C ALA A 56 -3.76 7.28 -8.17
N THR A 57 -3.59 8.51 -7.70
CA THR A 57 -3.00 9.61 -8.46
C THR A 57 -1.87 10.30 -7.69
N VAL A 58 -0.88 10.81 -8.40
CA VAL A 58 0.17 11.71 -7.89
C VAL A 58 0.22 12.89 -8.84
N GLU A 59 0.05 14.11 -8.33
CA GLU A 59 -0.04 15.33 -9.16
C GLU A 59 -1.08 15.16 -10.29
N ASP A 60 -2.25 14.62 -9.95
CA ASP A 60 -3.36 14.29 -10.87
C ASP A 60 -3.04 13.24 -11.96
N GLN A 61 -1.85 12.64 -11.94
CA GLN A 61 -1.47 11.56 -12.87
C GLN A 61 -1.83 10.18 -12.31
N PRO A 62 -2.62 9.36 -13.03
CA PRO A 62 -2.93 7.99 -12.64
C PRO A 62 -1.67 7.14 -12.47
N GLN A 63 -1.65 6.33 -11.43
CA GLN A 63 -0.55 5.41 -11.14
C GLN A 63 -0.81 4.02 -11.73
N PRO A 64 0.22 3.31 -12.21
CA PRO A 64 0.09 1.92 -12.65
C PRO A 64 -0.53 1.03 -11.57
N ASN A 65 -1.35 0.07 -11.98
CA ASN A 65 -2.05 -0.85 -11.08
C ASN A 65 -2.97 -0.18 -10.04
N ASN A 66 -3.32 1.11 -10.21
CA ASN A 66 -4.07 1.88 -9.21
C ASN A 66 -3.43 1.78 -7.80
N ALA A 67 -2.09 1.84 -7.76
CA ALA A 67 -1.30 1.73 -6.54
C ALA A 67 -0.07 2.64 -6.63
N LEU A 68 0.38 3.17 -5.50
CA LEU A 68 1.61 3.92 -5.40
C LEU A 68 2.77 2.97 -5.14
N GLU A 69 3.84 3.08 -5.92
CA GLU A 69 5.12 2.45 -5.60
C GLU A 69 5.88 3.31 -4.60
N LEU A 70 6.18 2.73 -3.43
CA LEU A 70 6.91 3.43 -2.37
C LEU A 70 8.42 3.32 -2.57
N THR A 71 8.90 2.13 -2.95
CA THR A 71 10.32 1.86 -3.18
C THR A 71 10.51 0.50 -3.87
N THR A 72 11.73 0.26 -4.35
CA THR A 72 12.22 -1.05 -4.77
C THR A 72 13.28 -1.55 -3.79
N LEU A 73 13.13 -2.79 -3.33
CA LEU A 73 14.08 -3.49 -2.48
C LEU A 73 14.86 -4.51 -3.31
N SER A 74 16.18 -4.41 -3.34
CA SER A 74 17.03 -5.40 -4.02
C SER A 74 17.56 -6.41 -3.01
N LEU A 75 17.26 -7.68 -3.26
CA LEU A 75 17.85 -8.80 -2.52
C LEU A 75 19.00 -9.39 -3.32
N THR A 76 20.19 -9.28 -2.77
CA THR A 76 21.38 -9.95 -3.30
C THR A 76 21.52 -11.34 -2.66
N PRO A 77 22.17 -12.30 -3.35
CA PRO A 77 22.56 -13.56 -2.74
C PRO A 77 23.39 -13.38 -1.46
#